data_AF-C0GK59-F1
#
_entry.id   AF-C0GK59-F1
#
_cell.length_a   1.000
_cell.length_b   1.000
_cell.length_c   1.000
_cell.angle_alpha   90.00
_cell.angle_beta   90.00
_cell.angle_gamma   90.00
#
_symmetry.space_group_name_H-M   'P 1'
#
loop_
_entity.id
_entity.type
_entity.pdbx_description
1 polymer ?
#
loop_
_entity_poly.entity_id
_entity_poly.type
_entity_poly.pdbx_seq_one_letter_code
_entity_poly.pdbx_strand_id
1 'polypeptide(L)'
;MNPLRQLSRRVINRIVSGATLRGRRDMVSVLPRDAIQALDAPLFVKPAQTRQMTAQERVIGVELGGEAKAYPINILSVHEIVNDVIGGEPVVITWSPLSFSAMVYRRRVVDRPLLFGGSGAILRNVLVMYDRQTETYWNQLTGDAFAGPLAGIRLESLPSLLTSWGGWLRAFPASQV
;
A
#
# COMPACT_ATOMS: atom_id res chain seq x y z
N MET A 1 27.84 17.47 24.00
CA MET A 1 26.70 18.42 24.03
C MET A 1 25.81 18.14 22.83
N ASN A 2 24.57 17.67 23.03
CA ASN A 2 23.67 17.28 21.94
C ASN A 2 23.00 18.54 21.34
N PRO A 3 23.27 18.92 20.08
CA PRO A 3 22.78 20.16 19.48
C PRO A 3 21.25 20.21 19.31
N LEU A 4 20.54 19.09 19.52
CA LEU A 4 19.10 18.99 19.36
C LEU A 4 18.28 19.55 20.54
N ARG A 5 18.91 19.90 21.68
CA ARG A 5 18.20 20.38 22.88
C ARG A 5 17.81 21.86 22.87
N GLN A 6 18.22 22.63 21.86
CA GLN A 6 17.97 24.08 21.77
C GLN A 6 16.89 24.48 20.76
N LEU A 7 16.33 23.55 20.00
CA LEU A 7 15.25 23.89 19.07
C LEU A 7 13.94 24.07 19.83
N SER A 8 13.35 25.26 19.73
CA SER A 8 12.05 25.53 20.37
C SER A 8 10.98 24.58 19.83
N ARG A 9 9.99 24.23 20.65
CA ARG A 9 8.82 23.43 20.22
C ARG A 9 8.16 23.98 18.95
N ARG A 10 8.23 25.30 18.72
CA ARG A 10 7.74 25.94 17.48
C ARG A 10 8.58 25.60 16.25
N VAL A 11 9.90 25.54 16.37
CA VAL A 11 10.80 25.17 15.26
C VAL A 11 10.70 23.68 14.98
N ILE A 12 10.66 22.84 16.01
CA ILE A 12 10.39 21.40 15.86
C ILE A 12 9.02 21.19 15.20
N ASN A 13 7.96 21.86 15.68
CA ASN A 13 6.65 21.74 15.06
C ASN A 13 6.63 22.25 13.62
N ARG A 14 7.42 23.26 13.24
CA ARG A 14 7.48 23.76 11.85
C ARG A 14 8.30 22.86 10.92
N ILE A 15 9.29 22.15 11.47
CA ILE A 15 10.07 21.12 10.75
C ILE A 15 9.24 19.84 10.59
N VAL A 16 8.42 19.49 11.59
CA VAL A 16 7.55 18.31 11.59
C VAL A 16 6.22 18.57 10.88
N SER A 17 5.72 19.81 10.85
CA SER A 17 4.53 20.24 10.09
C SER A 17 4.87 20.50 8.62
N GLY A 18 5.58 19.57 7.98
CA GLY A 18 5.82 19.59 6.54
C GLY A 18 4.52 19.98 5.82
N ALA A 19 4.62 20.99 4.95
CA ALA A 19 3.50 21.76 4.41
C ALA A 19 2.19 20.95 4.29
N THR A 20 1.17 21.37 5.06
CA THR A 20 -0.18 20.82 5.02
C THR A 20 -0.61 20.64 3.57
N LEU A 21 -1.02 19.42 3.22
CA LEU A 21 -1.48 19.11 1.87
C LEU A 21 -2.64 20.03 1.50
N ARG A 22 -2.54 20.72 0.37
CA ARG A 22 -3.58 21.61 -0.19
C ARG A 22 -4.56 20.83 -1.05
N GLY A 23 -4.92 19.63 -0.58
CA GLY A 23 -5.78 18.68 -1.29
C GLY A 23 -5.19 18.28 -2.65
N ARG A 24 -6.03 18.26 -3.69
CA ARG A 24 -5.63 17.81 -5.04
C ARG A 24 -4.56 18.68 -5.71
N ARG A 25 -4.32 19.92 -5.26
CA ARG A 25 -3.37 20.83 -5.92
C ARG A 25 -1.91 20.41 -5.82
N ASP A 26 -1.57 19.56 -4.86
CA ASP A 26 -0.21 19.10 -4.64
C ASP A 26 0.08 17.75 -5.34
N MET A 27 -0.90 17.12 -5.99
CA MET A 27 -0.68 15.92 -6.80
C MET A 27 -0.22 16.27 -8.21
N VAL A 28 0.63 15.43 -8.80
CA VAL A 28 1.05 15.54 -10.20
C VAL A 28 0.48 14.34 -10.95
N SER A 29 -0.36 14.58 -11.96
CA SER A 29 -0.85 13.52 -12.84
C SER A 29 0.27 13.13 -13.81
N VAL A 30 0.61 11.85 -13.85
CA VAL A 30 1.63 11.27 -14.74
C VAL A 30 1.03 10.35 -15.78
N LEU A 31 -0.11 9.74 -15.46
CA LEU A 31 -0.89 8.88 -16.33
C LEU A 31 -2.38 9.24 -16.21
N PRO A 32 -3.22 8.82 -17.18
CA PRO A 32 -4.66 8.77 -16.97
C PRO A 32 -5.03 7.92 -15.75
N ARG A 33 -6.16 8.23 -15.12
CA ARG A 33 -6.73 7.41 -14.05
C ARG A 33 -6.92 5.97 -14.55
N ASP A 34 -6.56 5.00 -13.71
CA ASP A 34 -6.58 3.56 -14.02
C ASP A 34 -5.80 3.15 -15.28
N ALA A 35 -4.87 3.96 -15.79
CA ALA A 35 -3.96 3.51 -16.85
C ALA A 35 -3.15 2.27 -16.41
N ILE A 36 -2.87 2.16 -15.11
CA ILE A 36 -2.39 0.97 -14.44
C ILE A 36 -3.58 0.35 -13.70
N GLN A 37 -4.02 -0.82 -14.15
CA GLN A 37 -5.22 -1.48 -13.65
C GLN A 37 -4.93 -2.18 -12.33
N ALA A 38 -5.66 -1.80 -11.28
CA ALA A 38 -5.63 -2.52 -10.01
C ALA A 38 -6.15 -3.95 -10.21
N LEU A 39 -5.56 -4.90 -9.47
CA LEU A 39 -6.00 -6.29 -9.49
C LEU A 39 -7.12 -6.49 -8.45
N ASP A 40 -8.32 -6.67 -8.96
CA ASP A 40 -9.50 -6.99 -8.15
C ASP A 40 -9.72 -8.51 -8.18
N ALA A 41 -9.82 -9.15 -7.01
CA ALA A 41 -9.94 -10.61 -6.87
C ALA A 41 -8.74 -11.38 -7.49
N PRO A 42 -7.53 -11.21 -6.92
CA PRO A 42 -6.35 -11.97 -7.33
C PRO A 42 -6.57 -13.49 -7.26
N LEU A 43 -6.01 -14.21 -8.23
CA LEU A 43 -5.91 -15.66 -8.21
C LEU A 43 -4.57 -16.06 -7.58
N PHE A 44 -4.59 -17.09 -6.75
CA PHE A 44 -3.41 -17.60 -6.09
C PHE A 44 -3.16 -19.06 -6.41
N VAL A 45 -1.90 -19.45 -6.34
CA VAL A 45 -1.46 -20.84 -6.45
C VAL A 45 -0.71 -21.28 -5.21
N LYS A 46 -0.54 -22.59 -5.05
CA LYS A 46 0.29 -23.15 -3.99
C LYS A 46 1.78 -23.07 -4.36
N PRO A 47 2.71 -23.10 -3.39
CA PRO A 47 4.15 -23.01 -3.67
C PRO A 47 4.66 -24.11 -4.61
N ALA A 48 4.06 -25.31 -4.56
CA ALA A 48 4.41 -26.41 -5.45
C ALA A 48 4.13 -26.11 -6.95
N GLN A 49 3.28 -25.12 -7.23
CA GLN A 49 2.89 -24.71 -8.58
C GLN A 49 3.72 -23.52 -9.09
N THR A 50 4.58 -22.92 -8.26
CA THR A 50 5.42 -21.77 -8.64
C THR A 50 6.79 -22.19 -9.16
N ARG A 51 6.85 -23.16 -10.07
CA ARG A 51 8.14 -23.69 -10.58
C ARG A 51 9.03 -22.64 -11.26
N GLN A 52 8.43 -21.54 -11.71
CA GLN A 52 9.13 -20.43 -12.36
C GLN A 52 9.66 -19.38 -11.38
N MET A 53 9.20 -19.39 -10.11
CA MET A 53 9.66 -18.44 -9.10
C MET A 53 10.91 -18.93 -8.40
N THR A 54 11.94 -18.11 -8.42
CA THR A 54 13.18 -18.35 -7.67
C THR A 54 13.04 -17.97 -6.20
N ALA A 55 13.84 -18.59 -5.33
CA ALA A 55 13.82 -18.29 -3.90
C ALA A 55 14.27 -16.85 -3.56
N GLN A 56 14.92 -16.15 -4.49
CA GLN A 56 15.44 -14.79 -4.32
C GLN A 56 14.44 -13.71 -4.73
N GLU A 57 13.39 -14.06 -5.48
CA GLU A 57 12.36 -13.10 -5.88
C GLU A 57 11.74 -12.41 -4.68
N ARG A 58 11.47 -11.12 -4.82
CA ARG A 58 10.93 -10.30 -3.73
C ARG A 58 9.41 -10.42 -3.70
N VAL A 59 8.88 -10.57 -2.49
CA VAL A 59 7.45 -10.65 -2.22
C VAL A 59 7.09 -9.74 -1.05
N ILE A 60 5.85 -9.26 -1.04
CA ILE A 60 5.19 -8.79 0.19
C ILE A 60 4.42 -9.96 0.75
N GLY A 61 4.83 -10.47 1.91
CA GLY A 61 4.09 -11.47 2.66
C GLY A 61 3.12 -10.84 3.64
N VAL A 62 1.92 -11.40 3.73
CA VAL A 62 0.89 -11.03 4.71
C VAL A 62 0.36 -12.32 5.33
N GLU A 63 0.34 -12.40 6.66
CA GLU A 63 -0.40 -13.43 7.37
C GLU A 63 -1.45 -12.74 8.24
N LEU A 64 -2.70 -13.17 8.08
CA LEU A 64 -3.82 -12.60 8.81
C LEU A 64 -4.91 -13.66 8.98
N GLY A 65 -5.39 -13.82 10.22
CA GLY A 65 -6.47 -14.76 10.51
C GLY A 65 -6.11 -16.23 10.21
N GLY A 66 -4.84 -16.60 10.25
CA GLY A 66 -4.35 -17.95 9.94
C GLY A 66 -4.15 -18.21 8.45
N GLU A 67 -4.43 -17.24 7.58
CA GLU A 67 -4.18 -17.33 6.14
C GLU A 67 -2.94 -16.51 5.77
N ALA A 68 -1.97 -17.17 5.14
CA ALA A 68 -0.74 -16.55 4.65
C ALA A 68 -0.77 -16.45 3.12
N LYS A 69 -0.53 -15.25 2.61
CA LYS A 69 -0.39 -14.97 1.18
C LYS A 69 0.86 -14.15 0.92
N ALA A 70 1.47 -14.36 -0.24
CA ALA A 70 2.57 -13.54 -0.75
C ALA A 70 2.17 -12.86 -2.05
N TYR A 71 2.64 -11.63 -2.25
CA TYR A 71 2.39 -10.83 -3.44
C TYR A 71 3.73 -10.52 -4.10
N PRO A 72 4.06 -11.15 -5.24
CA PRO A 72 5.32 -10.93 -5.93
C PRO A 72 5.47 -9.49 -6.41
N ILE A 73 6.65 -8.90 -6.23
CA ILE A 73 6.92 -7.50 -6.59
C ILE A 73 6.81 -7.28 -8.11
N ASN A 74 7.10 -8.29 -8.94
CA ASN A 74 6.90 -8.21 -10.38
C ASN A 74 5.42 -8.06 -10.76
N ILE A 75 4.50 -8.79 -10.11
CA ILE A 75 3.05 -8.63 -10.28
C ILE A 75 2.59 -7.27 -9.75
N LEU A 76 3.06 -6.90 -8.55
CA LEU A 76 2.76 -5.60 -7.96
C LEU A 76 3.33 -4.43 -8.78
N SER A 77 4.40 -4.61 -9.54
CA SER A 77 4.95 -3.56 -10.42
C SER A 77 4.12 -3.39 -11.70
N VAL A 78 3.29 -4.36 -12.05
CA VAL A 78 2.35 -4.27 -13.18
C VAL A 78 1.01 -3.66 -12.75
N HIS A 79 0.55 -3.95 -11.53
CA HIS A 79 -0.79 -3.58 -11.08
C HIS A 79 -0.82 -2.47 -10.02
N GLU A 80 0.28 -2.26 -9.29
CA GLU A 80 0.49 -1.31 -8.19
C GLU A 80 -0.44 -1.47 -6.97
N ILE A 81 -1.67 -1.93 -7.17
CA ILE A 81 -2.72 -2.07 -6.16
C ILE A 81 -3.40 -3.42 -6.37
N VAL A 82 -3.57 -4.16 -5.28
CA VAL A 82 -4.33 -5.42 -5.25
C VAL A 82 -5.39 -5.31 -4.16
N ASN A 83 -6.66 -5.44 -4.54
CA ASN A 83 -7.77 -5.54 -3.60
C ASN A 83 -8.04 -7.02 -3.32
N ASP A 84 -7.80 -7.46 -2.08
CA ASP A 84 -7.93 -8.86 -1.68
C ASP A 84 -8.76 -9.02 -0.39
N VAL A 85 -8.95 -10.27 0.00
CA VAL A 85 -9.46 -10.72 1.29
C VAL A 85 -8.52 -11.81 1.83
N ILE A 86 -8.01 -11.62 3.04
CA ILE A 86 -7.11 -12.58 3.72
C ILE A 86 -7.70 -12.89 5.09
N GLY A 87 -7.93 -14.16 5.42
CA GLY A 87 -8.52 -14.55 6.70
C GLY A 87 -9.90 -13.92 6.94
N GLY A 88 -10.65 -13.62 5.87
CA GLY A 88 -11.93 -12.92 5.92
C GLY A 88 -11.84 -11.39 6.03
N GLU A 89 -10.65 -10.81 6.18
CA GLU A 89 -10.45 -9.36 6.25
C GLU A 89 -10.23 -8.76 4.86
N PRO A 90 -11.03 -7.76 4.44
CA PRO A 90 -10.74 -6.94 3.28
C PRO A 90 -9.44 -6.16 3.44
N VAL A 91 -8.48 -6.40 2.55
CA VAL A 91 -7.18 -5.72 2.55
C VAL A 91 -6.86 -5.11 1.19
N VAL A 92 -6.02 -4.08 1.20
CA VAL A 92 -5.38 -3.53 -0.01
C VAL A 92 -3.87 -3.64 0.12
N ILE A 93 -3.24 -4.27 -0.86
CA ILE A 93 -1.78 -4.41 -0.98
C ILE A 93 -1.34 -3.42 -2.04
N THR A 94 -0.29 -2.65 -1.74
CA THR A 94 0.12 -1.54 -2.59
C THR A 94 1.62 -1.54 -2.79
N TRP A 95 2.06 -1.15 -3.98
CA TRP A 95 3.45 -0.97 -4.36
C TRP A 95 3.58 0.32 -5.16
N SER A 96 4.44 1.23 -4.69
CA SER A 96 4.83 2.39 -5.48
C SER A 96 6.21 2.15 -6.10
N PRO A 97 6.30 2.01 -7.45
CA PRO A 97 7.57 1.71 -8.11
C PRO A 97 8.57 2.88 -8.04
N LEU A 98 8.11 4.12 -7.80
CA LEU A 98 8.98 5.29 -7.70
C LEU A 98 9.72 5.38 -6.36
N SER A 99 9.04 5.05 -5.26
CA SER A 99 9.63 5.07 -3.91
C SER A 99 10.08 3.69 -3.42
N PHE A 100 9.83 2.63 -4.20
CA PHE A 100 10.06 1.24 -3.81
C PHE A 100 9.42 0.87 -2.46
N SER A 101 8.27 1.48 -2.17
CA SER A 101 7.54 1.28 -0.91
C SER A 101 6.34 0.37 -1.12
N ALA A 102 6.20 -0.61 -0.24
CA ALA A 102 5.02 -1.44 -0.13
C ALA A 102 4.26 -1.14 1.15
N MET A 103 2.94 -1.08 1.06
CA MET A 103 2.07 -0.91 2.22
C MET A 103 0.86 -1.83 2.10
N VAL A 104 0.39 -2.32 3.25
CA VAL A 104 -0.80 -3.16 3.35
C VAL A 104 -1.74 -2.52 4.36
N TYR A 105 -3.00 -2.33 3.97
CA TYR A 105 -4.00 -1.70 4.83
C TYR A 105 -5.27 -2.54 4.90
N ARG A 106 -5.96 -2.45 6.04
CA ARG A 106 -7.37 -2.80 6.12
C ARG A 106 -8.16 -1.80 5.27
N ARG A 107 -8.96 -2.28 4.32
CA ARG A 107 -9.75 -1.41 3.42
C ARG A 107 -11.19 -1.20 3.88
N ARG A 108 -11.53 -1.55 5.12
CA ARG A 108 -12.85 -1.25 5.71
C ARG A 108 -12.84 0.15 6.31
N VAL A 109 -13.66 1.04 5.77
CA VAL A 109 -13.81 2.43 6.21
C VAL A 109 -15.30 2.74 6.31
N VAL A 110 -15.75 3.30 7.44
CA VAL A 110 -17.18 3.58 7.72
C VAL A 110 -18.05 2.35 7.40
N ASP A 111 -17.71 1.23 8.03
CA ASP A 111 -18.41 -0.07 8.00
C ASP A 111 -18.49 -0.83 6.68
N ARG A 112 -17.87 -0.34 5.60
CA ARG A 112 -17.83 -1.04 4.30
C ARG A 112 -16.41 -1.17 3.75
N PRO A 113 -16.13 -2.25 2.99
CA PRO A 113 -14.88 -2.33 2.25
C PRO A 113 -14.87 -1.35 1.08
N LEU A 114 -13.80 -0.56 0.97
CA LEU A 114 -13.46 0.26 -0.19
C LEU A 114 -12.79 -0.61 -1.27
N LEU A 115 -12.87 -0.17 -2.53
CA LEU A 115 -12.14 -0.73 -3.66
C LEU A 115 -11.20 0.35 -4.19
N PHE A 116 -9.91 0.07 -4.13
CA PHE A 116 -8.89 1.04 -4.51
C PHE A 116 -8.49 0.88 -5.98
N GLY A 117 -8.24 2.01 -6.64
CA GLY A 117 -7.68 2.10 -7.98
C GLY A 117 -6.48 3.05 -8.02
N GLY A 118 -5.70 2.95 -9.09
CA GLY A 118 -4.55 3.82 -9.33
C GLY A 118 -5.02 5.16 -9.89
N SER A 119 -4.70 6.27 -9.24
CA SER A 119 -5.18 7.56 -9.74
C SER A 119 -4.42 8.07 -10.97
N GLY A 120 -3.32 7.41 -11.34
CA GLY A 120 -2.38 7.91 -12.34
C GLY A 120 -1.61 9.15 -11.88
N ALA A 121 -1.65 9.48 -10.58
CA ALA A 121 -1.00 10.65 -10.02
C ALA A 121 -0.04 10.26 -8.89
N ILE A 122 0.89 11.16 -8.62
CA ILE A 122 1.87 11.04 -7.55
C ILE A 122 1.79 12.24 -6.62
N LEU A 123 2.14 12.01 -5.35
CA LEU A 123 2.29 13.05 -4.34
C LEU A 123 3.61 12.82 -3.62
N ARG A 124 4.56 13.76 -3.78
CA ARG A 124 5.91 13.65 -3.21
C ARG A 124 6.59 12.31 -3.55
N ASN A 125 6.54 11.92 -4.82
CA ASN A 125 7.10 10.68 -5.39
C ASN A 125 6.48 9.37 -4.87
N VAL A 126 5.30 9.45 -4.24
CA VAL A 126 4.53 8.29 -3.79
C VAL A 126 3.27 8.17 -4.61
N LEU A 127 2.86 6.93 -4.91
CA LEU A 127 1.56 6.62 -5.54
C LEU A 127 0.41 7.31 -4.81
N VAL A 128 -0.46 7.98 -5.57
CA VAL A 128 -1.78 8.38 -5.09
C VAL A 128 -2.78 7.31 -5.50
N MET A 129 -3.45 6.76 -4.51
CA MET A 129 -4.57 5.84 -4.72
C MET A 129 -5.87 6.65 -4.72
N TYR A 130 -6.92 6.08 -5.27
CA TYR A 130 -8.28 6.56 -5.03
C TYR A 130 -9.20 5.39 -4.69
N ASP A 131 -10.28 5.63 -3.96
CA ASP A 131 -11.35 4.62 -3.82
C ASP A 131 -12.49 4.89 -4.81
N ARG A 132 -13.00 3.83 -5.44
CA ARG A 132 -14.02 3.93 -6.49
C ARG A 132 -15.39 4.37 -5.97
N GLN A 133 -15.65 4.15 -4.69
CA GLN A 133 -16.97 4.39 -4.10
C GLN A 133 -17.22 5.86 -3.75
N THR A 134 -16.19 6.56 -3.26
CA THR A 134 -16.31 7.95 -2.80
C THR A 134 -15.46 8.93 -3.60
N GLU A 135 -14.59 8.40 -4.46
CA GLU A 135 -13.60 9.21 -5.20
C GLU A 135 -12.68 10.02 -4.29
N THR A 136 -12.40 9.48 -3.09
CA THR A 136 -11.39 10.05 -2.20
C THR A 136 -10.00 9.62 -2.66
N TYR A 137 -9.04 10.53 -2.57
CA TYR A 137 -7.64 10.30 -2.86
C TYR A 137 -6.85 10.07 -1.59
N TRP A 138 -5.97 9.08 -1.66
CA TRP A 138 -5.23 8.53 -0.53
C TRP A 138 -3.75 8.51 -0.83
N ASN A 139 -2.93 8.90 0.14
CA ASN A 139 -1.48 8.74 0.05
C ASN A 139 -1.13 7.26 0.29
N GLN A 140 -0.50 6.58 -0.68
CA GLN A 140 -0.18 5.15 -0.55
C GLN A 140 0.74 4.86 0.63
N LEU A 141 1.72 5.73 0.91
CA LEU A 141 2.72 5.48 1.95
C LEU A 141 2.17 5.69 3.36
N THR A 142 1.29 6.68 3.56
CA THR A 142 0.77 7.01 4.90
C THR A 142 -0.62 6.47 5.18
N GLY A 143 -1.39 6.11 4.14
CA GLY A 143 -2.78 5.71 4.26
C GLY A 143 -3.73 6.88 4.51
N ASP A 144 -3.26 8.13 4.44
CA ASP A 144 -4.08 9.32 4.68
C ASP A 144 -4.97 9.64 3.48
N ALA A 145 -6.28 9.77 3.71
CA ALA A 145 -7.19 10.45 2.81
C ALA A 145 -6.96 11.96 2.90
N PHE A 146 -6.52 12.57 1.80
CA PHE A 146 -6.17 14.00 1.78
C PHE A 146 -7.08 14.85 0.90
N ALA A 147 -7.91 14.23 0.04
CA ALA A 147 -8.87 14.96 -0.78
C ALA A 147 -10.07 14.09 -1.17
N GLY A 148 -11.29 14.57 -0.91
CA GLY A 148 -12.54 13.86 -1.21
C GLY A 148 -13.42 13.70 0.04
N PRO A 149 -14.57 13.01 -0.07
CA PRO A 149 -15.52 12.86 1.02
C PRO A 149 -14.96 12.25 2.31
N LEU A 150 -13.92 11.40 2.21
CA LEU A 150 -13.30 10.75 3.36
C LEU A 150 -12.01 11.45 3.84
N ALA A 151 -11.73 12.68 3.38
CA ALA A 151 -10.54 13.42 3.77
C ALA A 151 -10.42 13.58 5.30
N GLY A 152 -9.21 13.38 5.83
CA GLY A 152 -8.92 13.38 7.26
C GLY A 152 -8.97 12.00 7.91
N ILE A 153 -9.49 10.98 7.22
CA ILE A 153 -9.40 9.58 7.66
C ILE A 153 -8.02 9.01 7.30
N ARG A 154 -7.51 8.11 8.14
CA ARG A 154 -6.31 7.31 7.86
C ARG A 154 -6.68 5.82 7.84
N LEU A 155 -6.20 5.09 6.84
CA LEU A 155 -6.31 3.64 6.78
C LEU A 155 -5.48 2.98 7.89
N GLU A 156 -6.00 1.89 8.45
CA GLU A 156 -5.27 1.09 9.41
C GLU A 156 -4.25 0.20 8.69
N SER A 157 -2.96 0.39 9.01
CA SER A 157 -1.86 -0.42 8.48
C SER A 157 -1.87 -1.81 9.10
N LEU A 158 -1.64 -2.83 8.28
CA LEU A 158 -1.56 -4.22 8.70
C LEU A 158 -0.11 -4.73 8.67
N PRO A 159 0.25 -5.66 9.58
CA PRO A 159 1.56 -6.31 9.53
C PRO A 159 1.81 -6.96 8.18
N SER A 160 2.96 -6.65 7.58
CA SER A 160 3.41 -7.25 6.33
C SER A 160 4.93 -7.30 6.31
N LEU A 161 5.49 -8.19 5.48
CA LEU A 161 6.92 -8.40 5.38
C LEU A 161 7.35 -8.35 3.92
N LEU A 162 8.16 -7.34 3.57
CA LEU A 162 8.89 -7.31 2.32
C LEU A 162 10.17 -8.17 2.46
N THR A 163 10.20 -9.34 1.83
CA THR A 163 11.30 -10.31 1.94
C THR A 163 11.51 -11.06 0.63
N SER A 164 12.45 -12.02 0.59
CA SER A 164 12.55 -12.96 -0.52
C SER A 164 11.52 -14.09 -0.39
N TRP A 165 11.12 -14.67 -1.51
CA TRP A 165 10.14 -15.75 -1.57
C TRP A 165 10.56 -16.96 -0.72
N GLY A 166 11.82 -17.39 -0.84
CA GLY A 166 12.36 -18.46 0.00
C GLY A 166 12.47 -18.08 1.48
N GLY A 167 12.66 -16.79 1.78
CA GLY A 167 12.60 -16.27 3.14
C GLY A 167 11.22 -16.36 3.75
N TRP A 168 10.20 -15.97 2.99
CA TRP A 168 8.79 -16.06 3.38
C TRP A 168 8.35 -17.50 3.61
N LEU A 169 8.64 -18.42 2.66
CA LEU A 169 8.24 -19.83 2.76
C LEU A 169 8.84 -20.57 3.95
N ARG A 170 9.99 -20.14 4.48
CA ARG A 170 10.53 -20.72 5.72
C ARG A 170 9.64 -20.44 6.93
N ALA A 171 8.99 -19.29 6.96
CA ALA A 171 8.06 -18.92 8.03
C ALA A 171 6.65 -19.43 7.74
N PHE A 172 6.22 -19.40 6.48
CA PHE A 172 4.86 -19.75 6.05
C PHE A 172 4.87 -20.76 4.90
N PRO A 173 5.20 -22.04 5.15
CA PRO A 173 5.37 -23.05 4.10
C PRO A 173 4.07 -23.40 3.35
N ALA A 174 2.92 -23.16 3.99
CA ALA A 174 1.60 -23.34 3.39
C ALA A 174 1.06 -22.07 2.69
N SER A 175 1.86 -20.99 2.62
CA SER A 175 1.44 -19.73 1.99
C SER A 175 0.97 -19.94 0.57
N GLN A 176 -0.04 -19.19 0.17
CA GLN A 176 -0.37 -19.01 -1.24
C GLN A 176 0.45 -17.84 -1.83
N VAL A 177 0.55 -17.76 -3.15
CA VAL A 177 1.28 -16.70 -3.88
C VAL A 177 0.70 -16.49 -5.27
#